data_AF-A0A3R7N2I1-F1
#
_entry.id   AF-A0A3R7N2I1-F1
#
_cell.length_a   1.000
_cell.length_b   1.000
_cell.length_c   1.000
_cell.angle_alpha   90.00
_cell.angle_beta   90.00
_cell.angle_gamma   90.00
#
_symmetry.space_group_name_H-M   'P 1'
#
loop_
_entity.id
_entity.type
_entity.pdbx_description
1 polymer ?
#
loop_
_entity_poly.entity_id
_entity_poly.type
_entity_poly.pdbx_seq_one_letter_code
_entity_poly.pdbx_strand_id
1 'polypeptide(L)'
;MVGRVWAIREASKAYASLLAKSDEWWCDQSIWALLFVWSVTQDPVVDPALRIRYGLLSLDYNNSFFLTPRKGLFGSPAVIHFPGAYTQWRKKLPGLLNYTQWFHPLRCYPTFAQVARALLQNASLSVYDVTRRANAVRFPDVCSLNDVLNRRWLSRPQPK
;
A
#
# COMPACT_ATOMS: atom_id res chain seq x y z
N MET A 1 -4.79 -3.84 1.58
CA MET A 1 -5.47 -5.17 1.51
C MET A 1 -5.14 -5.81 0.18
N VAL A 2 -4.91 -7.13 0.15
CA VAL A 2 -4.80 -7.94 -1.07
C VAL A 2 -5.73 -9.13 -0.91
N GLY A 3 -6.37 -9.59 -1.98
CA GLY A 3 -7.29 -10.71 -1.94
C GLY A 3 -7.92 -10.99 -3.29
N ARG A 4 -8.71 -12.06 -3.38
CA ARG A 4 -9.49 -12.37 -4.58
C ARG A 4 -10.55 -11.28 -4.78
N VAL A 5 -10.77 -10.88 -6.04
CA VAL A 5 -11.70 -9.79 -6.38
C VAL A 5 -13.10 -10.01 -5.81
N TRP A 6 -13.61 -11.25 -5.86
CA TRP A 6 -14.93 -11.57 -5.31
C TRP A 6 -14.98 -11.40 -3.78
N ALA A 7 -13.91 -11.77 -3.06
CA ALA A 7 -13.83 -11.67 -1.61
C ALA A 7 -13.75 -10.20 -1.18
N ILE A 8 -12.94 -9.39 -1.89
CA ILE A 8 -12.89 -7.95 -1.67
C ILE A 8 -14.27 -7.33 -1.89
N ARG A 9 -14.98 -7.70 -2.96
CA ARG A 9 -16.35 -7.20 -3.21
C ARG A 9 -17.32 -7.55 -2.09
N GLU A 10 -17.26 -8.76 -1.55
CA GLU A 10 -18.08 -9.18 -0.41
C GLU A 10 -17.77 -8.34 0.84
N ALA A 11 -16.48 -8.23 1.20
CA ALA A 11 -16.05 -7.43 2.34
C ALA A 11 -16.42 -5.93 2.19
N SER A 12 -16.28 -5.39 0.97
CA SER A 12 -16.64 -4.00 0.67
C SER A 12 -18.15 -3.72 0.77
N LYS A 13 -19.01 -4.72 0.52
CA LYS A 13 -20.46 -4.56 0.74
C LYS A 13 -20.76 -4.38 2.23
N ALA A 14 -20.21 -5.25 3.08
CA ALA A 14 -20.35 -5.13 4.53
C ALA A 14 -19.78 -3.81 5.06
N TYR A 15 -18.62 -3.37 4.52
CA TYR A 15 -18.05 -2.06 4.79
C TYR A 15 -19.01 -0.91 4.44
N ALA A 16 -19.56 -0.90 3.22
CA ALA A 16 -20.48 0.16 2.81
C ALA A 16 -21.76 0.16 3.66
N SER A 17 -22.29 -1.01 4.00
CA SER A 17 -23.45 -1.15 4.88
C SER A 17 -23.17 -0.65 6.29
N LEU A 18 -21.98 -0.90 6.85
CA LEU A 18 -21.61 -0.41 8.18
C LEU A 18 -21.34 1.10 8.17
N LEU A 19 -20.61 1.58 7.14
CA LEU A 19 -20.34 3.01 6.93
C LEU A 19 -21.65 3.80 6.92
N ALA A 20 -22.68 3.33 6.22
CA ALA A 20 -23.98 4.01 6.14
C ALA A 20 -24.78 4.08 7.46
N LYS A 21 -24.37 3.37 8.52
CA LYS A 21 -25.06 3.39 9.82
C LYS A 21 -24.68 4.57 10.72
N SER A 22 -23.61 5.29 10.41
CA SER A 22 -23.15 6.44 11.21
C SER A 22 -22.20 7.32 10.40
N ASP A 23 -22.22 8.62 10.65
CA ASP A 23 -21.22 9.55 10.12
C ASP A 23 -20.09 9.84 11.12
N GLU A 24 -20.13 9.24 12.31
CA GLU A 24 -19.21 9.49 13.43
C GLU A 24 -17.99 8.55 13.44
N TRP A 25 -17.72 7.88 12.32
CA TRP A 25 -16.55 7.01 12.22
C TRP A 25 -15.26 7.81 12.32
N TRP A 26 -14.38 7.40 13.23
CA TRP A 26 -13.04 8.00 13.37
C TRP A 26 -12.23 7.92 12.06
N CYS A 27 -12.25 6.77 11.40
CA CYS A 27 -11.65 6.55 10.08
C CYS A 27 -12.13 5.23 9.47
N ASP A 28 -11.75 4.97 8.23
CA ASP A 28 -11.97 3.69 7.54
C ASP A 28 -11.41 2.48 8.33
N GLN A 29 -10.26 2.65 8.99
CA GLN A 29 -9.61 1.60 9.75
C GLN A 29 -10.44 1.10 10.94
N SER A 30 -11.28 1.94 11.57
CA SER A 30 -12.13 1.49 12.68
C SER A 30 -13.26 0.57 12.20
N ILE A 31 -13.86 0.89 11.05
CA ILE A 31 -14.86 0.06 10.38
C ILE A 31 -14.26 -1.30 10.00
N TRP A 32 -13.08 -1.30 9.36
CA TRP A 32 -12.40 -2.54 8.98
C TRP A 32 -12.03 -3.41 10.19
N ALA A 33 -11.63 -2.79 11.31
CA ALA A 33 -11.30 -3.51 12.53
C ALA A 33 -12.53 -4.23 13.12
N LEU A 34 -13.67 -3.55 13.18
CA LEU A 34 -14.93 -4.16 13.65
C LEU A 34 -15.35 -5.32 12.76
N LEU A 35 -15.35 -5.13 11.44
CA LEU A 35 -15.69 -6.18 10.49
C LEU A 35 -14.76 -7.39 10.59
N PHE A 36 -13.45 -7.17 10.80
CA PHE A 36 -12.51 -8.25 11.05
C PHE A 36 -12.87 -9.02 12.32
N VAL A 37 -13.08 -8.32 13.44
CA VAL A 37 -13.45 -8.96 14.72
C VAL A 37 -14.73 -9.77 14.57
N TRP A 38 -15.80 -9.20 14.00
CA TRP A 38 -17.06 -9.91 13.79
C TRP A 38 -16.93 -11.08 12.81
N SER A 39 -16.03 -10.99 11.81
CA SER A 39 -15.73 -12.13 10.93
C SER A 39 -15.04 -13.28 11.67
N VAL A 40 -14.25 -12.96 12.69
CA VAL A 40 -13.55 -13.98 13.50
C VAL A 40 -14.47 -14.57 14.56
N THR A 41 -15.25 -13.73 15.26
CA THR A 41 -16.11 -14.17 16.36
C THR A 41 -17.42 -14.79 15.91
N GLN A 42 -17.91 -14.44 14.70
CA GLN A 42 -19.20 -14.88 14.17
C GLN A 42 -20.39 -14.63 15.14
N ASP A 43 -20.31 -13.56 15.93
CA ASP A 43 -21.29 -13.22 16.98
C ASP A 43 -22.71 -13.11 16.40
N PRO A 44 -23.68 -13.93 16.85
CA PRO A 44 -25.03 -13.95 16.29
C PRO A 44 -25.84 -12.68 16.54
N VAL A 45 -25.44 -11.81 17.47
CA VAL A 45 -26.09 -10.54 17.75
C VAL A 45 -25.79 -9.51 16.65
N VAL A 46 -24.69 -9.69 15.92
CA VAL A 46 -24.32 -8.82 14.80
C VAL A 46 -25.23 -9.11 13.60
N ASP A 47 -25.72 -8.02 13.00
CA ASP A 47 -26.51 -8.04 11.76
C ASP A 47 -25.90 -9.02 10.73
N PRO A 48 -26.67 -10.00 10.20
CA PRO A 48 -26.18 -10.95 9.20
C PRO A 48 -25.50 -10.30 7.99
N ALA A 49 -25.93 -9.09 7.59
CA ALA A 49 -25.33 -8.35 6.48
C ALA A 49 -23.90 -7.85 6.77
N LEU A 50 -23.52 -7.75 8.06
CA LEU A 50 -22.21 -7.31 8.53
C LEU A 50 -21.30 -8.49 8.94
N ARG A 51 -21.88 -9.69 9.12
CA ARG A 51 -21.16 -10.91 9.45
C ARG A 51 -20.49 -11.50 8.23
N ILE A 52 -19.36 -10.92 7.85
CA ILE A 52 -18.45 -11.50 6.87
C ILE A 52 -18.06 -12.92 7.30
N ARG A 53 -18.01 -13.87 6.36
CA ARG A 53 -17.68 -15.27 6.64
C ARG A 53 -16.29 -15.41 7.27
N TYR A 54 -16.17 -16.31 8.24
CA TYR A 54 -14.89 -16.65 8.86
C TYR A 54 -13.84 -17.03 7.81
N GLY A 55 -12.63 -16.49 7.96
CA GLY A 55 -11.51 -16.72 7.06
C GLY A 55 -11.50 -15.89 5.77
N LEU A 56 -12.54 -15.10 5.49
CA LEU A 56 -12.53 -14.17 4.35
C LEU A 56 -11.61 -12.96 4.60
N LEU A 57 -11.58 -12.46 5.83
CA LEU A 57 -10.63 -11.44 6.29
C LEU A 57 -9.56 -12.08 7.19
N SER A 58 -8.31 -11.69 6.97
CA SER A 58 -7.18 -12.08 7.81
C SER A 58 -6.13 -10.97 7.83
N LEU A 59 -5.20 -11.06 8.78
CA LEU A 59 -4.09 -10.12 8.90
C LEU A 59 -2.80 -10.78 8.41
N ASP A 60 -1.92 -9.98 7.84
CA ASP A 60 -0.58 -10.40 7.44
C ASP A 60 0.36 -10.37 8.65
N TYR A 61 0.18 -11.33 9.57
CA TYR A 61 0.90 -11.36 10.85
C TYR A 61 2.43 -11.44 10.68
N ASN A 62 2.91 -12.04 9.59
CA ASN A 62 4.33 -12.24 9.33
C ASN A 62 4.94 -11.15 8.42
N ASN A 63 4.16 -10.12 8.05
CA ASN A 63 4.56 -9.09 7.09
C ASN A 63 5.09 -9.67 5.75
N SER A 64 4.46 -10.74 5.26
CA SER A 64 4.86 -11.40 4.01
C SER A 64 4.46 -10.59 2.77
N PHE A 65 3.42 -9.75 2.89
CA PHE A 65 2.92 -8.88 1.83
C PHE A 65 2.99 -7.40 2.21
N PHE A 66 2.58 -7.05 3.42
CA PHE A 66 2.51 -5.67 3.91
C PHE A 66 3.40 -5.51 5.12
N LEU A 67 4.19 -4.44 5.13
CA LEU A 67 4.93 -4.04 6.31
C LEU A 67 4.61 -2.60 6.67
N THR A 68 4.17 -2.42 7.91
CA THR A 68 4.01 -1.11 8.55
C THR A 68 5.13 -0.94 9.59
N PRO A 69 6.21 -0.19 9.31
CA PRO A 69 7.41 -0.24 10.14
C PRO A 69 7.23 0.43 11.51
N ARG A 70 6.87 -0.31 12.57
CA ARG A 70 6.72 0.25 13.92
C ARG A 70 8.06 0.31 14.69
N LYS A 71 8.91 -0.72 14.59
CA LYS A 71 10.19 -0.83 15.33
C LYS A 71 11.36 -1.41 14.51
N GLY A 72 11.18 -1.65 13.21
CA GLY A 72 12.16 -2.27 12.34
C GLY A 72 11.47 -2.96 11.17
N LEU A 73 12.24 -3.60 10.28
CA LEU A 73 11.68 -4.44 9.23
C LEU A 73 11.81 -5.90 9.65
N PHE A 74 10.69 -6.61 9.66
CA PHE A 74 10.61 -8.05 9.86
C PHE A 74 9.87 -8.62 8.64
N GLY A 75 10.40 -9.69 8.04
CA GLY A 75 9.86 -10.29 6.81
C GLY A 75 10.41 -9.69 5.51
N SER A 76 9.87 -10.14 4.37
CA SER A 76 10.20 -9.67 3.02
C SER A 76 8.91 -9.19 2.33
N PRO A 77 8.42 -7.98 2.68
CA PRO A 77 7.13 -7.50 2.21
C PRO A 77 7.19 -7.06 0.75
N ALA A 78 6.08 -7.27 0.03
CA ALA A 78 5.89 -6.67 -1.29
C ALA A 78 5.57 -5.16 -1.20
N VAL A 79 4.93 -4.72 -0.11
CA VAL A 79 4.47 -3.34 0.10
C VAL A 79 4.97 -2.84 1.46
N ILE A 80 5.67 -1.70 1.45
CA ILE A 80 6.03 -0.98 2.68
C ILE A 80 5.12 0.24 2.79
N HIS A 81 4.33 0.31 3.85
CA HIS A 81 3.40 1.40 4.11
C HIS A 81 3.86 2.25 5.28
N PHE A 82 3.89 3.57 5.11
CA PHE A 82 4.35 4.55 6.10
C PHE A 82 3.16 5.38 6.61
N PRO A 83 2.30 4.84 7.49
CA PRO A 83 1.11 5.55 7.96
C PRO A 83 1.45 6.71 8.88
N GLY A 84 0.53 7.68 8.99
CA GLY A 84 0.69 8.83 9.87
C GLY A 84 1.44 10.00 9.22
N ALA A 85 1.96 10.91 10.05
CA ALA A 85 2.57 12.15 9.55
C ALA A 85 3.93 11.87 8.89
N TYR A 86 4.17 12.48 7.72
CA TYR A 86 5.42 12.30 6.96
C TYR A 86 6.67 12.66 7.79
N THR A 87 6.54 13.58 8.75
CA THR A 87 7.61 14.00 9.66
C THR A 87 8.12 12.85 10.52
N GLN A 88 7.28 11.87 10.86
CA GLN A 88 7.62 10.68 11.65
C GLN A 88 8.57 9.75 10.87
N TRP A 89 8.50 9.77 9.54
CA TRP A 89 9.26 8.88 8.67
C TRP A 89 10.54 9.51 8.13
N ARG A 90 10.64 10.84 8.09
CA ARG A 90 11.77 11.58 7.51
C ARG A 90 13.14 11.07 7.98
N LYS A 91 13.29 10.74 9.27
CA LYS A 91 14.55 10.24 9.84
C LYS A 91 14.80 8.75 9.58
N LYS A 92 13.74 7.95 9.38
CA LYS A 92 13.81 6.49 9.26
C LYS A 92 13.82 6.00 7.81
N LEU A 93 13.22 6.76 6.89
CA LEU A 93 13.03 6.38 5.50
C LEU A 93 14.32 5.98 4.78
N PRO A 94 15.46 6.70 4.90
CA PRO A 94 16.71 6.26 4.28
C PRO A 94 17.19 4.89 4.77
N GLY A 95 17.01 4.61 6.07
CA GLY A 95 17.34 3.31 6.66
C GLY A 95 16.44 2.20 6.16
N LEU A 96 15.15 2.46 6.04
CA LEU A 96 14.16 1.48 5.58
C LEU A 96 14.32 1.15 4.09
N LEU A 97 14.65 2.14 3.25
CA LEU A 97 14.91 1.92 1.83
C LEU A 97 16.12 1.01 1.57
N ASN A 98 17.14 1.01 2.43
CA ASN A 98 18.32 0.13 2.28
C ASN A 98 17.98 -1.37 2.28
N TYR A 99 16.82 -1.75 2.79
CA TYR A 99 16.37 -3.15 2.81
C TYR A 99 15.56 -3.53 1.57
N THR A 100 15.30 -2.58 0.67
CA THR A 100 14.73 -2.92 -0.65
C THR A 100 15.84 -3.45 -1.55
N GLN A 101 15.51 -4.45 -2.38
CA GLN A 101 16.48 -5.09 -3.29
C GLN A 101 17.05 -4.12 -4.33
N TRP A 102 16.34 -3.03 -4.64
CA TRP A 102 16.71 -2.09 -5.70
C TRP A 102 17.45 -0.83 -5.18
N PHE A 103 17.20 -0.38 -3.95
CA PHE A 103 17.78 0.89 -3.47
C PHE A 103 19.26 0.77 -3.12
N HIS A 104 19.69 -0.37 -2.56
CA HIS A 104 21.11 -0.59 -2.28
C HIS A 104 21.94 -0.59 -3.59
N PRO A 105 21.58 -1.36 -4.64
CA PRO A 105 22.28 -1.28 -5.92
C PRO A 105 22.25 0.11 -6.56
N LEU A 106 21.09 0.80 -6.52
CA LEU A 106 20.97 2.17 -7.02
C LEU A 106 21.92 3.14 -6.32
N ARG A 107 22.18 2.94 -5.03
CA ARG A 107 23.09 3.76 -4.23
C ARG A 107 24.56 3.47 -4.50
N CYS A 108 24.90 2.19 -4.70
CA CYS A 108 26.28 1.71 -4.68
C CYS A 108 26.88 1.48 -6.08
N TYR A 109 26.07 1.24 -7.11
CA TYR A 109 26.54 0.86 -8.45
C TYR A 109 26.04 1.84 -9.53
N PRO A 110 26.92 2.69 -10.11
CA PRO A 110 26.54 3.61 -11.19
C PRO A 110 25.97 2.91 -12.42
N THR A 111 26.46 1.71 -12.73
CA THR A 111 25.96 0.87 -13.82
C THR A 111 24.50 0.48 -13.62
N PHE A 112 24.08 0.16 -12.39
CA PHE A 112 22.70 -0.13 -12.07
C PHE A 112 21.80 1.08 -12.33
N ALA A 113 22.24 2.28 -11.93
CA ALA A 113 21.48 3.51 -12.18
C ALA A 113 21.31 3.81 -13.68
N GLN A 114 22.33 3.54 -14.50
CA GLN A 114 22.26 3.68 -15.96
C GLN A 114 21.30 2.67 -16.59
N VAL A 115 21.36 1.41 -16.18
CA VAL A 115 20.44 0.37 -16.66
C VAL A 115 18.99 0.69 -16.26
N ALA A 116 18.76 1.07 -15.00
CA ALA A 116 17.44 1.48 -14.53
C ALA A 116 16.92 2.69 -15.32
N ARG A 117 17.80 3.66 -15.64
CA ARG A 117 17.44 4.81 -16.48
C ARG A 117 16.99 4.38 -17.87
N ALA A 118 17.75 3.50 -18.53
CA ALA A 118 17.41 3.03 -19.87
C ALA A 118 16.08 2.26 -19.89
N LEU A 119 15.82 1.43 -18.86
CA LEU A 119 14.56 0.72 -18.70
C LEU A 119 13.38 1.69 -18.50
N LEU A 120 13.50 2.65 -17.58
CA LEU A 120 12.44 3.60 -17.28
C LEU A 120 12.20 4.60 -18.42
N GLN A 121 13.24 4.98 -19.18
CA GLN A 121 13.11 5.86 -20.34
C GLN A 121 12.17 5.30 -21.41
N ASN A 122 12.17 3.98 -21.57
CA ASN A 122 11.39 3.26 -22.59
C ASN A 122 10.14 2.56 -22.01
N ALA A 123 9.88 2.70 -20.71
CA ALA A 123 8.74 2.06 -20.07
C ALA A 123 7.42 2.77 -20.43
N SER A 124 6.40 1.97 -20.77
CA SER A 124 5.01 2.42 -20.89
C SER A 124 4.22 2.00 -19.67
N LEU A 125 3.44 2.94 -19.11
CA LEU A 125 2.57 2.75 -17.97
C LEU A 125 1.12 2.75 -18.43
N SER A 126 0.30 1.88 -17.84
CA SER A 126 -1.16 1.98 -17.95
C SER A 126 -1.68 2.90 -16.85
N VAL A 127 -2.14 4.09 -17.22
CA VAL A 127 -2.77 5.06 -16.31
C VAL A 127 -4.28 4.98 -16.49
N TYR A 128 -5.01 4.78 -15.40
CA TYR A 128 -6.47 4.70 -15.41
C TYR A 128 -7.05 6.04 -14.98
N ASP A 129 -7.95 6.59 -15.79
CA ASP A 129 -8.69 7.81 -15.42
C ASP A 129 -9.86 7.51 -14.46
N VAL A 130 -10.58 8.55 -14.06
CA VAL A 130 -11.74 8.45 -13.15
C VAL A 130 -12.88 7.59 -13.72
N THR A 131 -12.92 7.39 -15.04
CA THR A 131 -13.88 6.52 -15.73
C THR A 131 -13.36 5.08 -15.90
N ARG A 132 -12.18 4.78 -15.36
CA ARG A 132 -11.44 3.50 -15.51
C ARG A 132 -10.99 3.19 -16.93
N ARG A 133 -10.88 4.20 -17.81
CA ARG A 133 -10.27 4.02 -19.13
C ARG A 133 -8.76 3.98 -18.99
N ALA A 134 -8.13 2.97 -19.58
CA ALA A 134 -6.68 2.83 -19.59
C ALA A 134 -6.06 3.68 -20.71
N ASN A 135 -5.09 4.51 -20.36
CA ASN A 135 -4.27 5.27 -21.28
C ASN A 135 -2.81 4.81 -21.14
N ALA A 136 -2.17 4.47 -22.25
CA ALA A 136 -0.74 4.18 -22.27
C ALA A 136 0.04 5.50 -22.26
N VAL A 137 0.84 5.72 -21.24
CA VAL A 137 1.67 6.92 -21.08
C VAL A 137 3.12 6.49 -20.89
N ARG A 138 4.09 7.20 -21.46
CA ARG A 138 5.49 6.88 -21.19
C ARG A 138 5.83 7.29 -19.76
N PHE A 139 6.64 6.48 -19.08
CA PHE A 139 7.06 6.77 -17.71
C PHE A 139 7.65 8.19 -17.54
N PRO A 140 8.54 8.69 -18.44
CA PRO A 140 9.13 10.02 -18.29
C PRO A 140 8.13 11.18 -18.35
N ASP A 141 6.96 10.96 -18.96
CA ASP A 141 5.90 11.97 -19.05
C ASP A 141 5.09 12.06 -17.73
N VAL A 142 5.21 11.04 -16.85
CA VAL A 142 4.55 10.98 -15.53
C VAL A 142 5.52 11.32 -14.41
N CYS A 143 6.77 10.88 -14.50
CA CYS A 143 7.77 11.06 -13.45
C CYS A 143 9.15 11.33 -14.04
N SER A 144 9.82 12.37 -13.51
CA SER A 144 11.18 12.75 -13.89
C SER A 144 12.18 11.63 -13.59
N LEU A 145 12.94 11.23 -14.62
CA LEU A 145 14.02 10.25 -14.48
C LEU A 145 15.13 10.72 -13.56
N ASN A 146 15.33 12.03 -13.44
CA ASN A 146 16.30 12.58 -12.50
C ASN A 146 15.84 12.37 -11.06
N ASP A 147 14.54 12.49 -10.80
CA ASP A 147 13.99 12.38 -9.45
C ASP A 147 13.87 10.93 -9.00
N VAL A 148 13.31 10.05 -9.83
CA VAL A 148 13.10 8.63 -9.50
C VAL A 148 14.41 7.86 -9.30
N LEU A 149 15.52 8.33 -9.87
CA LEU A 149 16.86 7.75 -9.67
C LEU A 149 17.68 8.49 -8.61
N ASN A 150 17.18 9.62 -8.11
CA ASN A 150 17.87 10.40 -7.11
C ASN A 150 17.61 9.85 -5.70
N ARG A 151 18.64 9.24 -5.11
CA ARG A 151 18.61 8.71 -3.75
C ARG A 151 18.09 9.70 -2.69
N ARG A 152 18.45 10.98 -2.80
CA ARG A 152 18.02 12.02 -1.84
C ARG A 152 16.55 12.37 -2.05
N TRP A 153 16.07 12.35 -3.28
CA TRP A 153 14.67 12.56 -3.59
C TRP A 153 13.82 11.39 -3.08
N LEU A 154 14.21 10.15 -3.39
CA LEU A 154 13.52 8.93 -2.94
C LEU A 154 13.48 8.76 -1.42
N SER A 155 14.54 9.19 -0.72
CA SER A 155 14.65 9.07 0.74
C SER A 155 14.07 10.26 1.50
N ARG A 156 13.42 11.19 0.80
CA ARG A 156 12.70 12.30 1.41
C ARG A 156 11.19 12.10 1.22
N PRO A 157 10.39 12.28 2.28
CA PRO A 157 8.96 12.39 2.10
C PRO A 157 8.68 13.59 1.19
N GLN A 158 7.94 13.34 0.10
CA GLN A 158 7.53 14.39 -0.81
C GLN A 158 6.44 15.24 -0.13
N PRO A 159 6.50 16.58 -0.24
CA PRO A 159 5.40 17.42 0.20
C PRO A 159 4.11 17.02 -0.53
N LYS A 160 2.98 17.16 0.17
CA LYS A 160 1.65 17.00 -0.44
C LYS A 160 1.38 18.14 -1.42
#